data_AF-A0AA38NW25-F1
#
_entry.id   AF-A0AA38NW25-F1
#
_cell.length_a   1.000
_cell.length_b   1.000
_cell.length_c   1.000
_cell.angle_alpha   90.00
_cell.angle_beta   90.00
_cell.angle_gamma   90.00
#
_symmetry.space_group_name_H-M   'P 1'
#
loop_
_entity.id
_entity.type
_entity.pdbx_description
1 polymer ?
#
loop_
_entity_poly.entity_id
_entity_poly.type
_entity_poly.pdbx_seq_one_letter_code
_entity_poly.pdbx_strand_id
1 'polypeptide(L)'
;FAKDGVAADVLEQFLARTPNAQQPNVKDACLDKCGLTVKELLRSPWNRTLIRLLADGARTLAAGFPNGQYGEQSFDWEGLFKDRVNKVLRREVESRPRPGETHEDRILRLANQHDETNRKQGMTTIRH
;
A
#
# COMPACT_ATOMS: atom_id res chain seq x y z
N PHE A 1 2.51 -12.46 -8.11
CA PHE A 1 1.47 -12.49 -7.05
C PHE A 1 1.85 -11.49 -5.98
N ALA A 2 0.91 -10.69 -5.47
CA ALA A 2 1.18 -9.80 -4.34
C ALA A 2 1.48 -10.66 -3.10
N LYS A 3 2.43 -10.23 -2.25
CA LYS A 3 2.75 -10.89 -0.98
C LYS A 3 1.46 -11.08 -0.17
N ASP A 4 1.37 -12.18 0.58
CA ASP A 4 0.24 -12.43 1.47
C ASP A 4 0.04 -11.26 2.44
N GLY A 5 -1.21 -11.09 2.87
CA GLY A 5 -1.53 -10.11 3.91
C GLY A 5 -0.82 -10.46 5.22
N VAL A 6 -0.75 -9.49 6.14
CA VAL A 6 -0.33 -9.80 7.51
C VAL A 6 -1.22 -10.91 8.09
N ALA A 7 -0.60 -11.85 8.80
CA ALA A 7 -1.31 -12.97 9.41
C ALA A 7 -2.28 -12.48 10.50
N ALA A 8 -3.42 -13.17 10.65
CA ALA A 8 -4.48 -12.75 11.55
C ALA A 8 -4.04 -12.73 13.02
N ASP A 9 -3.24 -13.72 13.44
CA ASP A 9 -2.66 -13.81 14.78
C ASP A 9 -1.73 -12.63 15.11
N VAL A 10 -0.93 -12.18 14.13
CA VAL A 10 -0.08 -11.00 14.26
C VAL A 10 -0.94 -9.74 14.41
N LEU A 11 -2.01 -9.62 13.61
CA LEU A 11 -2.93 -8.50 13.67
C LEU A 11 -3.68 -8.45 15.01
N GLU A 12 -4.12 -9.59 15.52
CA GLU A 12 -4.77 -9.72 16.83
C GLU A 12 -3.82 -9.31 17.96
N GLN A 13 -2.58 -9.80 17.96
CA GLN A 13 -1.57 -9.40 18.95
C GLN A 13 -1.30 -7.89 18.91
N PHE A 14 -1.20 -7.31 17.72
CA PHE A 14 -1.04 -5.88 17.52
C PHE A 14 -2.21 -5.07 18.10
N LEU A 15 -3.44 -5.49 17.80
CA LEU A 15 -4.66 -4.84 18.27
C LEU A 15 -4.85 -4.98 19.79
N ALA A 16 -4.46 -6.11 20.36
CA ALA A 16 -4.53 -6.39 21.79
C ALA A 16 -3.53 -5.56 22.64
N ARG A 17 -2.60 -4.82 21.99
CA ARG A 17 -1.57 -3.99 22.63
C ARG A 17 -0.79 -4.76 23.71
N THR A 18 -0.49 -6.03 23.44
CA THR A 18 0.33 -6.83 24.34
C THR A 18 1.70 -6.15 24.55
N PRO A 19 2.37 -6.33 25.70
CA PRO A 19 3.68 -5.71 25.97
C PRO A 19 4.75 -6.01 24.89
N ASN A 20 4.55 -7.07 24.11
CA ASN A 20 5.41 -7.51 23.00
C ASN A 20 4.68 -7.45 21.64
N ALA A 21 3.64 -6.64 21.52
CA ALA A 21 2.84 -6.52 20.30
C ALA A 21 3.75 -6.25 19.11
N GLN A 22 3.73 -7.15 18.13
CA GLN A 22 4.51 -7.02 16.91
C GLN A 22 4.04 -5.79 16.15
N GLN A 23 4.92 -4.81 15.98
CA GLN A 23 4.66 -3.66 15.11
C GLN A 23 5.05 -4.01 13.66
N PRO A 24 4.50 -3.29 12.66
CA PRO A 24 4.92 -3.46 11.28
C PRO A 24 6.43 -3.18 11.13
N ASN A 25 7.23 -4.19 10.83
CA ASN A 25 8.64 -3.99 10.49
C ASN A 25 8.75 -3.59 9.01
N VAL A 26 9.15 -2.36 8.72
CA VAL A 26 9.22 -1.81 7.35
C VAL A 26 9.91 -2.72 6.33
N LYS A 27 10.95 -3.47 6.71
CA LYS A 27 11.68 -4.36 5.78
C LYS A 27 10.85 -5.56 5.33
N ASP A 28 10.04 -6.09 6.22
CA ASP A 28 9.29 -7.34 6.02
C ASP A 28 7.77 -7.14 5.99
N ALA A 29 7.31 -5.91 6.23
CA ALA A 29 5.91 -5.59 6.45
C ALA A 29 5.05 -5.99 5.26
N CYS A 30 3.98 -6.70 5.58
CA CYS A 30 2.85 -6.90 4.69
C CYS A 30 1.77 -5.85 4.98
N LEU A 31 0.94 -5.56 3.99
CA LEU A 31 -0.28 -4.78 4.21
C LEU A 31 -1.34 -5.67 4.88
N ASP A 32 -2.14 -5.06 5.75
CA ASP A 32 -3.44 -5.62 6.12
C ASP A 32 -4.37 -5.56 4.91
N LYS A 33 -4.99 -6.70 4.60
CA LYS A 33 -5.89 -6.94 3.47
C LYS A 33 -7.28 -7.40 3.89
N CYS A 34 -7.59 -7.45 5.19
CA CYS A 34 -8.84 -8.03 5.71
C CYS A 34 -10.09 -7.16 5.46
N GLY A 35 -9.94 -5.87 5.21
CA GLY A 35 -11.05 -4.96 4.88
C GLY A 35 -11.65 -5.22 3.49
N LEU A 36 -12.95 -4.94 3.33
CA LEU A 36 -13.69 -5.11 2.08
C LEU A 36 -13.45 -3.96 1.10
N THR A 37 -13.25 -2.76 1.61
CA THR A 37 -13.04 -1.54 0.81
C THR A 37 -11.66 -0.95 1.03
N VAL A 38 -11.13 -0.22 0.03
CA VAL A 38 -9.86 0.52 0.15
C VAL A 38 -9.89 1.48 1.35
N LYS A 39 -11.06 2.06 1.64
CA LYS A 39 -11.26 2.97 2.76
C LYS A 39 -11.10 2.26 4.11
N GLU A 40 -11.64 1.05 4.25
CA GLU A 40 -11.42 0.21 5.45
C GLU A 40 -9.96 -0.19 5.58
N LEU A 41 -9.35 -0.66 4.49
CA LEU A 41 -7.95 -1.07 4.48
C LEU A 41 -7.01 0.08 4.85
N LEU A 42 -7.26 1.29 4.35
CA LEU A 42 -6.49 2.49 4.75
C LEU A 42 -6.73 2.91 6.20
N ARG A 43 -7.90 2.57 6.78
CA ARG A 43 -8.24 2.87 8.17
C ARG A 43 -7.72 1.82 9.14
N SER A 44 -7.30 0.66 8.65
CA SER A 44 -6.69 -0.39 9.46
C SER A 44 -5.57 0.19 10.33
N PRO A 45 -5.59 -0.07 11.65
CA PRO A 45 -4.52 0.35 12.56
C PRO A 45 -3.13 -0.10 12.10
N TRP A 46 -3.02 -1.30 11.50
CA TRP A 46 -1.77 -1.83 10.98
C TRP A 46 -1.24 -1.00 9.80
N ASN A 47 -2.09 -0.80 8.78
CA ASN A 47 -1.69 -0.04 7.59
C ASN A 47 -1.38 1.43 7.91
N ARG A 48 -2.13 2.06 8.84
CA ARG A 48 -1.84 3.42 9.32
C ARG A 48 -0.49 3.51 10.01
N THR A 49 -0.18 2.52 10.85
CA THR A 49 1.11 2.46 11.56
C THR A 49 2.25 2.27 10.58
N LEU A 50 2.11 1.39 9.59
CA LEU A 50 3.11 1.20 8.55
C LEU A 50 3.35 2.46 7.72
N ILE A 51 2.29 3.17 7.31
CA ILE A 51 2.40 4.46 6.59
C ILE A 51 3.21 5.47 7.43
N ARG A 52 2.92 5.56 8.72
CA ARG A 52 3.64 6.46 9.63
C ARG A 52 5.11 6.08 9.76
N LEU A 53 5.42 4.81 9.96
CA LEU A 53 6.81 4.32 10.06
C LEU A 53 7.62 4.60 8.79
N LEU A 54 7.00 4.42 7.61
CA LEU A 54 7.60 4.77 6.32
C LEU A 54 7.87 6.28 6.22
N ALA A 55 6.90 7.11 6.62
CA ALA A 55 7.04 8.56 6.61
C ALA A 55 8.12 9.06 7.58
N ASP A 56 8.17 8.49 8.79
CA ASP A 56 9.20 8.78 9.80
C ASP A 56 10.60 8.39 9.29
N GLY A 57 10.72 7.22 8.66
CA GLY A 57 11.96 6.75 8.04
C GLY A 57 12.43 7.65 6.89
N ALA A 58 11.51 8.06 6.01
CA ALA A 58 11.84 8.98 4.92
C ALA A 58 12.24 10.37 5.43
N ARG A 59 11.57 10.89 6.46
CA ARG A 59 11.97 12.14 7.13
C ARG A 59 13.38 12.05 7.69
N THR A 60 13.69 10.95 8.37
CA THR A 60 15.01 10.71 8.96
C THR A 60 16.10 10.63 7.88
N LEU A 61 15.83 9.90 6.80
CA LEU A 61 16.73 9.82 5.65
C LEU A 61 16.94 11.21 5.03
N ALA A 62 15.87 11.94 4.72
CA ALA A 62 15.96 13.26 4.11
C ALA A 62 16.77 14.26 4.96
N ALA A 63 16.58 14.23 6.29
CA ALA A 63 17.36 15.07 7.21
C ALA A 63 18.87 14.74 7.20
N GLY A 64 19.26 13.51 6.87
CA GLY A 64 20.65 13.08 6.75
C GLY A 64 21.36 13.54 5.48
N PHE A 65 20.64 14.12 4.51
CA PHE A 65 21.20 14.57 3.23
C PHE A 65 20.98 16.09 3.05
N PRO A 66 21.96 16.92 3.43
CA PRO A 66 21.82 18.40 3.43
C PRO A 66 21.86 19.03 2.03
N ASN A 67 22.11 18.24 0.98
CA ASN A 67 22.18 18.71 -0.40
C ASN A 67 20.79 18.95 -1.05
N GLY A 68 19.70 18.86 -0.30
CA GLY A 68 18.35 19.10 -0.81
C GLY A 68 17.89 18.08 -1.86
N GLN A 69 18.57 16.93 -2.00
CA GLN A 69 18.27 15.93 -3.05
C GLN A 69 16.87 15.31 -2.93
N TYR A 70 16.25 15.44 -1.76
CA TYR A 70 14.89 14.97 -1.48
C TYR A 70 13.88 16.14 -1.34
N GLY A 71 14.26 17.32 -1.81
CA GLY A 71 13.49 18.56 -1.73
C GLY A 71 14.01 19.52 -0.64
N GLU A 72 13.82 20.82 -0.86
CA GLU A 72 13.96 21.84 0.17
C GLU A 72 12.61 22.03 0.87
N GLN A 73 12.60 22.12 2.21
CA GLN A 73 11.42 22.29 3.09
C GLN A 73 10.52 21.06 3.34
N SER A 74 9.57 21.24 4.27
CA SER A 74 8.65 20.24 4.83
C SER A 74 7.82 19.54 3.75
N PHE A 75 8.27 18.38 3.32
CA PHE A 75 7.53 17.51 2.41
C PHE A 75 6.50 16.67 3.17
N ASP A 76 5.29 16.52 2.63
CA ASP A 76 4.25 15.64 3.17
C ASP A 76 4.53 14.17 2.85
N TRP A 77 5.47 13.59 3.59
CA TRP A 77 5.84 12.18 3.46
C TRP A 77 4.67 11.24 3.78
N GLU A 78 3.84 11.58 4.75
CA GLU A 78 2.70 10.74 5.13
C GLU A 78 1.66 10.70 4.01
N GLY A 79 1.34 11.85 3.40
CA GLY A 79 0.51 11.94 2.22
C GLY A 79 1.05 11.12 1.05
N LEU A 80 2.35 11.22 0.76
CA LEU A 80 2.99 10.43 -0.30
C LEU A 80 2.83 8.93 -0.07
N PHE A 81 3.15 8.43 1.13
CA PHE A 81 3.04 7.01 1.43
C PHE A 81 1.59 6.53 1.48
N LYS A 82 0.68 7.36 2.01
CA LYS A 82 -0.76 7.08 1.98
C LYS A 82 -1.28 6.92 0.56
N ASP A 83 -0.87 7.78 -0.38
CA ASP A 83 -1.26 7.69 -1.78
C ASP A 83 -0.69 6.45 -2.46
N ARG A 84 0.57 6.10 -2.16
CA ARG A 84 1.19 4.89 -2.67
C ARG A 84 0.52 3.63 -2.15
N VAL A 85 0.25 3.55 -0.84
CA VAL A 85 -0.47 2.44 -0.22
C VAL A 85 -1.89 2.35 -0.75
N ASN A 86 -2.60 3.47 -0.95
CA ASN A 86 -3.92 3.50 -1.57
C ASN A 86 -3.93 2.83 -2.95
N LYS A 87 -2.96 3.16 -3.82
CA LYS A 87 -2.84 2.54 -5.14
C LYS A 87 -2.66 1.03 -5.06
N VAL A 88 -1.86 0.53 -4.11
CA VAL A 88 -1.66 -0.91 -3.90
C VAL A 88 -2.94 -1.58 -3.38
N LEU A 89 -3.56 -1.01 -2.35
CA LEU A 89 -4.80 -1.54 -1.77
C LEU A 89 -5.97 -1.51 -2.75
N ARG A 90 -6.03 -0.53 -3.64
CA ARG A 90 -7.00 -0.48 -4.73
C ARG A 90 -6.86 -1.66 -5.66
N ARG A 91 -5.63 -1.95 -6.11
CA ARG A 91 -5.35 -3.12 -6.95
C ARG A 91 -5.71 -4.43 -6.24
N GLU A 92 -5.46 -4.52 -4.94
CA GLU A 92 -5.84 -5.67 -4.13
C GLU A 92 -7.36 -5.86 -4.05
N VAL A 93 -8.12 -4.78 -3.85
CA VAL A 93 -9.59 -4.87 -3.84
C VAL A 93 -10.14 -5.21 -5.24
N GLU A 94 -9.57 -4.63 -6.29
CA GLU A 94 -9.95 -4.88 -7.68
C GLU A 94 -9.60 -6.31 -8.15
N SER A 95 -8.59 -6.96 -7.56
CA SER A 95 -8.19 -8.33 -7.90
C SER A 95 -9.10 -9.41 -7.31
N ARG A 96 -9.97 -9.05 -6.37
CA ARG A 96 -10.90 -9.99 -5.75
C ARG A 96 -11.91 -10.53 -6.78
N PRO A 97 -12.36 -11.79 -6.63
CA PRO A 97 -13.45 -12.32 -7.42
C PRO A 97 -14.72 -11.48 -7.24
N ARG A 98 -15.46 -11.29 -8.33
CA ARG A 98 -16.80 -10.72 -8.30
C ARG A 98 -17.84 -11.83 -8.09
N PRO A 99 -19.05 -11.50 -7.60
CA PRO A 99 -20.13 -12.48 -7.50
C PRO A 99 -20.40 -13.16 -8.85
N GLY A 100 -20.34 -14.49 -8.88
CA GLY A 100 -20.56 -15.29 -10.09
C GLY A 100 -19.40 -15.31 -11.10
N GLU A 101 -18.26 -14.68 -10.79
CA GLU A 101 -17.11 -14.62 -11.68
C GLU A 101 -16.29 -15.92 -11.60
N THR A 102 -15.99 -16.52 -12.76
CA THR A 102 -15.10 -17.67 -12.83
C THR A 102 -13.63 -17.25 -12.67
N HIS A 103 -12.76 -18.22 -12.40
CA HIS A 103 -11.32 -17.94 -12.31
C HIS A 103 -10.76 -17.36 -13.62
N GLU A 104 -11.20 -17.88 -14.77
CA GLU A 104 -10.78 -17.45 -16.10
C GLU A 104 -11.27 -16.04 -16.42
N ASP A 105 -12.55 -15.74 -16.13
CA ASP A 105 -13.11 -14.40 -16.29
C ASP A 105 -12.33 -13.37 -15.47
N ARG A 106 -11.97 -13.73 -14.24
CA ARG A 106 -11.16 -12.88 -13.36
C ARG A 106 -9.78 -12.61 -13.96
N ILE A 107 -9.09 -13.64 -14.47
CA ILE A 107 -7.78 -13.46 -15.11
C ILE A 107 -7.91 -12.53 -16.31
N LEU A 108 -8.87 -12.79 -17.20
CA LEU A 108 -9.07 -11.99 -18.42
C LEU A 108 -9.37 -10.53 -18.08
N ARG A 109 -10.25 -10.29 -17.10
CA ARG A 109 -10.56 -8.94 -16.62
C ARG A 109 -9.31 -8.22 -16.10
N LEU A 110 -8.49 -8.90 -15.29
CA LEU A 110 -7.29 -8.30 -14.72
C LEU A 110 -6.21 -8.02 -15.77
N ALA A 111 -6.07 -8.90 -16.77
CA ALA A 111 -5.19 -8.66 -17.93
C ALA A 111 -5.63 -7.42 -18.72
N ASN A 112 -6.92 -7.33 -19.06
CA ASN A 112 -7.47 -6.19 -19.79
C ASN A 112 -7.29 -4.86 -19.02
N GLN A 113 -7.53 -4.85 -17.71
CA GLN A 113 -7.29 -3.68 -16.87
C GLN A 113 -5.81 -3.27 -16.81
N HIS A 114 -4.91 -4.24 -16.81
CA HIS A 114 -3.47 -3.98 -16.84
C HIS A 114 -3.06 -3.32 -18.16
N ASP A 115 -3.51 -3.86 -19.29
CA ASP A 115 -3.20 -3.35 -20.62
C ASP A 115 -3.75 -1.93 -20.84
N GLU A 116 -4.98 -1.66 -20.39
CA GLU A 116 -5.56 -0.32 -20.43
C GLU A 116 -4.75 0.68 -19.59
N THR A 117 -4.31 0.27 -18.40
CA THR A 117 -3.50 1.11 -17.52
C THR A 117 -2.16 1.44 -18.17
N ASN A 118 -1.48 0.44 -18.74
CA ASN A 118 -0.21 0.60 -19.43
C ASN A 118 -0.35 1.49 -20.67
N ARG A 119 -1.43 1.32 -21.45
CA ARG A 119 -1.73 2.17 -22.62
C ARG A 119 -1.92 3.64 -22.22
N LYS A 120 -2.70 3.91 -21.16
CA LYS A 120 -2.91 5.28 -20.65
C LYS A 120 -1.61 5.91 -20.15
N GLN A 121 -0.77 5.15 -19.45
CA GLN A 121 0.53 5.62 -18.99
C GLN A 121 1.48 5.91 -20.15
N GLY A 122 1.57 5.02 -21.15
CA GLY A 122 2.37 5.23 -22.35
C GLY A 122 1.97 6.50 -23.13
N MET A 123 0.65 6.77 -23.23
CA MET A 123 0.17 8.01 -23.86
C MET A 123 0.48 9.28 -23.06
N THR A 124 0.59 9.18 -21.74
CA THR A 124 0.94 10.31 -20.88
C THR A 124 2.44 10.62 -20.96
N THR A 125 3.28 9.59 -21.05
CA THR A 125 4.74 9.74 -21.20
C THR A 125 5.15 10.36 -22.55
N ILE A 126 4.38 10.17 -23.61
CA ILE A 126 4.66 10.75 -24.94
C ILE A 126 4.29 12.25 -25.01
N ARG A 127 3.52 12.77 -24.04
CA ARG A 127 3.06 14.17 -24.00
C ARG A 127 3.92 15.10 -23.13
N HIS A 128 4.99 14.59 -22.53
CA HIS A 128 5.98 15.36 -21.77
C HIS A 128 7.32 15.35 -22.49
#